data_AF-A0A7J6R0Y4-F1
#
_entry.id   AF-A0A7J6R0Y4-F1
#
_cell.length_a   1.000
_cell.length_b   1.000
_cell.length_c   1.000
_cell.angle_alpha   90.00
_cell.angle_beta   90.00
_cell.angle_gamma   90.00
#
_symmetry.space_group_name_H-M   'P 1'
#
loop_
_entity.id
_entity.type
_entity.pdbx_description
1 polymer ?
#
loop_
_entity_poly.entity_id
_entity_poly.type
_entity_poly.pdbx_seq_one_letter_code
_entity_poly.pdbx_strand_id
1 'polypeptide(L)'
;MDAGAAGDANNGWCTIESDPGVFTELCEDLGVKDVQFKELYSLDEETLKLECANVPIYGLVFLFKWDKEIEDQRNCSDVWLLLHDSA
;
A
#
# COMPACT_ATOMS: atom_id res chain seq x y z
N MET A 1 34.11 -29.17 -14.90
CA MET A 1 33.29 -27.97 -15.15
C MET A 1 32.12 -28.12 -14.22
N ASP A 2 32.25 -27.43 -13.09
CA ASP A 2 31.45 -27.62 -11.88
C ASP A 2 29.99 -27.21 -12.09
N ALA A 3 29.13 -27.73 -11.22
CA ALA A 3 27.68 -27.78 -11.31
C ALA A 3 27.01 -26.48 -10.80
N GLY A 4 25.68 -26.50 -10.76
CA GLY A 4 24.80 -25.33 -10.65
C GLY A 4 25.05 -24.39 -9.47
N ALA A 5 24.74 -23.12 -9.70
CA ALA A 5 24.42 -22.17 -8.65
C ALA A 5 22.89 -22.04 -8.57
N ALA A 6 22.32 -22.79 -7.62
CA ALA A 6 21.04 -22.48 -7.00
C ALA A 6 21.29 -21.49 -5.85
N GLY A 7 20.44 -20.47 -5.73
CA GLY A 7 20.44 -19.45 -4.66
C GLY A 7 20.07 -18.09 -5.28
N ASP A 8 18.87 -17.54 -5.10
CA ASP A 8 18.21 -17.31 -3.83
C ASP A 8 16.76 -17.81 -3.76
N ALA A 9 16.58 -18.98 -3.14
CA ALA A 9 15.28 -19.48 -2.69
C ALA A 9 15.04 -19.18 -1.19
N ASN A 10 15.66 -18.12 -0.64
CA ASN A 10 15.54 -17.78 0.78
C ASN A 10 15.73 -16.29 1.07
N ASN A 11 15.01 -15.42 0.36
CA ASN A 11 14.77 -14.09 0.86
C ASN A 11 13.31 -13.67 0.69
N GLY A 12 12.37 -14.63 0.86
CA GLY A 12 10.90 -14.60 1.05
C GLY A 12 10.03 -13.36 0.74
N TRP A 13 10.57 -12.37 0.04
CA TRP A 13 10.03 -11.04 -0.18
C TRP A 13 9.84 -10.92 -1.69
N CYS A 14 8.62 -11.14 -2.12
CA CYS A 14 8.22 -10.83 -3.49
C CYS A 14 7.80 -9.36 -3.55
N THR A 15 8.06 -8.69 -4.66
CA THR A 15 7.41 -7.40 -4.94
C THR A 15 5.92 -7.65 -5.12
N ILE A 16 5.09 -6.97 -4.33
CA ILE A 16 3.63 -6.99 -4.49
C ILE A 16 3.21 -5.90 -5.47
N GLU A 17 2.10 -6.11 -6.16
CA GLU A 17 1.50 -5.07 -7.00
C GLU A 17 0.93 -3.96 -6.11
N SER A 18 1.10 -2.70 -6.52
CA SER A 18 0.52 -1.52 -5.85
C SER A 18 -0.98 -1.42 -6.13
N ASP A 19 -1.75 -2.43 -5.73
CA ASP A 19 -3.20 -2.49 -5.92
C ASP A 19 -3.90 -2.60 -4.56
N PRO A 20 -4.99 -1.85 -4.32
CA PRO A 20 -5.65 -1.82 -3.02
C PRO A 20 -6.24 -3.19 -2.64
N GLY A 21 -6.64 -3.99 -3.62
CA GLY A 21 -7.12 -5.36 -3.41
C GLY A 21 -6.03 -6.28 -2.89
N VAL A 22 -4.82 -6.19 -3.45
CA VAL A 22 -3.64 -6.97 -2.98
C VAL A 22 -3.27 -6.61 -1.54
N PHE A 23 -3.32 -5.33 -1.17
CA PHE A 23 -3.08 -4.91 0.22
C PHE A 23 -4.20 -5.33 1.18
N THR A 24 -5.45 -5.34 0.72
CA THR A 24 -6.59 -5.79 1.53
C THR A 24 -6.48 -7.30 1.80
N GLU A 25 -6.22 -8.11 0.77
CA GLU A 25 -6.00 -9.57 0.90
C GLU A 25 -4.80 -9.87 1.81
N LEU A 26 -3.70 -9.11 1.70
CA LEU A 26 -2.55 -9.25 2.58
C LEU A 26 -2.91 -8.99 4.05
N CYS A 27 -3.73 -7.98 4.34
CA CYS A 27 -4.19 -7.71 5.70
C CYS A 27 -5.09 -8.84 6.24
N GLU A 28 -5.97 -9.39 5.42
CA GLU A 28 -6.81 -10.54 5.76
C GLU A 28 -5.96 -11.78 6.07
N ASP A 29 -4.94 -12.07 5.24
CA ASP A 29 -3.99 -13.18 5.44
C ASP A 29 -3.17 -13.03 6.73
N LEU A 30 -2.85 -11.79 7.13
CA LEU A 30 -2.20 -11.49 8.42
C LEU A 30 -3.16 -11.59 9.61
N GLY A 31 -4.44 -11.87 9.38
CA GLY A 31 -5.47 -12.02 10.41
C GLY A 31 -6.10 -10.69 10.86
N VAL A 32 -5.83 -9.59 10.15
CA VAL A 32 -6.53 -8.32 10.35
C VAL A 32 -7.90 -8.43 9.68
N LYS A 33 -8.95 -8.02 10.41
CA LYS A 33 -10.33 -8.05 9.91
C LYS A 33 -10.87 -6.64 9.83
N ASP A 34 -11.93 -6.48 9.04
CA ASP A 34 -12.71 -5.26 8.96
C ASP A 34 -11.86 -4.06 8.51
N VAL A 35 -10.91 -4.31 7.60
CA VAL A 35 -9.99 -3.31 7.07
C VAL A 35 -9.99 -3.37 5.55
N GLN A 36 -10.13 -2.22 4.90
CA GLN A 36 -10.07 -2.07 3.45
C GLN A 36 -9.07 -0.98 3.06
N PHE A 37 -8.35 -1.20 1.97
CA PHE A 37 -7.56 -0.14 1.33
C PHE A 37 -8.37 0.55 0.22
N LYS A 38 -8.28 1.87 0.17
CA LYS A 38 -8.92 2.68 -0.87
C LYS A 38 -7.91 3.62 -1.52
N GLU A 39 -7.93 3.68 -2.85
CA GLU A 39 -7.12 4.64 -3.60
C GLU A 39 -7.61 6.06 -3.38
N LEU A 40 -6.67 6.98 -3.17
CA LEU A 40 -6.93 8.41 -3.17
C LEU A 40 -6.34 9.07 -4.40
N TYR A 41 -7.18 9.76 -5.16
CA TYR A 41 -6.75 10.61 -6.27
C TYR A 41 -6.19 11.97 -5.80
N SER A 42 -6.54 12.40 -4.59
CA SER A 42 -6.09 13.67 -4.03
C SER A 42 -6.09 13.63 -2.49
N LEU A 43 -5.25 14.49 -1.91
CA LEU A 43 -5.11 14.69 -0.46
C LEU A 43 -5.79 16.00 0.01
N ASP A 44 -6.56 16.66 -0.83
CA ASP A 44 -7.28 17.86 -0.41
C ASP A 44 -8.35 17.55 0.64
N GLU A 45 -8.65 18.57 1.45
CA GLU A 45 -9.55 18.45 2.59
C GLU A 45 -10.98 18.03 2.17
N GLU A 46 -11.40 18.40 0.96
CA GLU A 46 -12.71 18.03 0.43
C GLU A 46 -12.78 16.54 0.08
N THR A 47 -11.76 16.02 -0.61
CA THR A 47 -11.61 14.61 -0.94
C THR A 47 -11.55 13.75 0.32
N LEU A 48 -10.72 14.13 1.30
CA LEU A 48 -10.63 13.39 2.57
C LEU A 48 -11.96 13.42 3.32
N LYS A 49 -12.68 14.55 3.33
CA LYS A 49 -14.02 14.62 3.93
C LYS A 49 -15.01 13.72 3.20
N LEU A 50 -15.03 13.73 1.88
CA LEU A 50 -15.99 12.96 1.09
C LEU A 50 -15.77 11.45 1.27
N GLU A 51 -14.51 11.03 1.16
CA GLU A 51 -14.14 9.61 1.17
C GLU A 51 -14.09 9.01 2.57
N CYS A 52 -13.93 9.85 3.61
CA CYS A 52 -13.76 9.40 5.00
C CYS A 52 -14.86 9.88 5.95
N ALA A 53 -15.91 10.57 5.46
CA ALA A 53 -16.98 11.13 6.29
C ALA A 53 -17.64 10.10 7.23
N ASN A 54 -17.68 8.84 6.82
CA ASN A 54 -18.44 7.79 7.51
C ASN A 54 -17.58 6.61 7.96
N VAL A 55 -16.25 6.70 7.85
CA VAL A 55 -15.36 5.58 8.11
C VAL A 55 -14.09 6.05 8.82
N PRO A 56 -13.69 5.44 9.96
CA PRO A 56 -12.46 5.81 10.63
C PRO A 56 -11.25 5.44 9.75
N ILE A 57 -10.36 6.42 9.57
CA ILE A 57 -9.08 6.24 8.87
C ILE A 57 -8.05 5.77 9.88
N TYR A 58 -7.46 4.60 9.65
CA TYR A 58 -6.38 4.08 10.49
C TYR A 58 -5.00 4.62 10.10
N GLY A 59 -4.81 4.93 8.81
CA GLY A 59 -3.55 5.40 8.30
C GLY A 59 -3.61 5.75 6.82
N LEU A 60 -2.59 6.48 6.38
CA LEU A 60 -2.31 6.80 4.99
C LEU A 60 -1.03 6.07 4.57
N VAL A 61 -1.09 5.36 3.45
CA VAL A 61 0.08 4.70 2.85
C VAL A 61 0.48 5.48 1.61
N PHE A 62 1.74 5.92 1.58
CA PHE A 62 2.33 6.62 0.45
C PHE A 62 3.34 5.70 -0.24
N LEU A 63 3.08 5.39 -1.51
CA LEU A 63 4.04 4.68 -2.35
C LEU A 63 4.61 5.67 -3.36
N PHE A 64 5.93 5.80 -3.35
CA PHE A 64 6.69 6.56 -4.32
C PHE A 64 7.90 5.74 -4.73
N LYS A 65 8.32 5.91 -5.98
CA LYS A 65 9.56 5.30 -6.45
C LYS A 65 10.72 5.89 -5.65
N TRP A 66 11.47 5.03 -4.97
CA TRP A 66 12.69 5.45 -4.29
C TRP A 66 13.68 6.01 -5.31
N ASP A 67 14.11 7.25 -5.11
CA ASP A 67 15.12 7.90 -5.91
C ASP A 67 16.13 8.57 -4.96
N LYS A 68 17.42 8.27 -5.17
CA LYS A 68 18.50 8.79 -4.32
C LYS A 68 18.78 10.28 -4.57
N GLU A 69 18.33 10.83 -5.70
CA GLU A 69 18.54 12.23 -6.07
C GLU A 69 17.34 13.13 -5.76
N ILE A 70 16.24 12.56 -5.25
CA ILE A 70 15.06 13.33 -4.84
C ILE A 70 15.27 13.83 -3.41
N GLU A 71 15.89 15.00 -3.28
CA GLU A 71 15.76 15.83 -2.07
C GLU A 71 14.43 16.60 -2.07
N ASP A 72 13.79 16.83 -3.23
CA ASP A 72 12.66 17.78 -3.31
C ASP A 72 11.54 17.55 -4.36
N GLN A 73 11.42 16.39 -5.03
CA GLN A 73 10.31 16.13 -5.98
C GLN A 73 9.49 14.90 -5.60
N ARG A 74 8.60 15.07 -4.63
CA ARG A 74 7.61 14.06 -4.22
C ARG A 74 6.48 13.97 -5.25
N ASN A 75 6.72 13.34 -6.39
CA ASN A 75 5.63 12.81 -7.20
C ASN A 75 5.11 11.56 -6.49
N CYS A 76 4.13 11.74 -5.59
CA CYS A 76 3.34 10.63 -5.06
C CYS A 76 2.53 10.05 -6.22
N SER A 77 2.80 8.80 -6.59
CA SER A 77 2.01 8.11 -7.60
C SER A 77 0.84 7.37 -6.96
N ASP A 78 1.02 6.79 -5.77
CA ASP A 78 -0.03 6.01 -5.14
C ASP A 78 -0.21 6.42 -3.66
N VAL A 79 -1.43 6.84 -3.32
CA VAL A 79 -1.84 7.19 -1.96
C VAL A 79 -3.03 6.31 -1.61
N TRP A 80 -2.93 5.59 -0.49
CA TRP A 80 -3.98 4.70 -0.02
C TRP A 80 -4.48 5.10 1.36
N LEU A 81 -5.80 5.02 1.55
CA LEU A 81 -6.45 5.10 2.84
C LEU A 81 -6.69 3.71 3.40
N LEU A 82 -6.39 3.56 4.69
CA LEU A 82 -6.81 2.40 5.47
C LEU A 82 -8.14 2.71 6.16
N LEU A 83 -9.20 2.03 5.74
CA LEU A 83 -10.57 2.24 6.21
C LEU A 83 -11.04 1.04 7.05
N HIS A 84 -11.87 1.29 8.06
CA HIS A 84 -12.60 0.22 8.77
C HIS A 84 -13.86 -0.17 8.01
N ASP A 85 -13.97 -1.41 7.56
CA ASP A 85 -15.23 -1.91 7.01
C ASP A 85 -16.14 -2.34 8.16
N SER A 86 -17.02 -1.44 8.62
CA SER A 86 -18.10 -1.84 9.52
C SER A 86 -19.26 -2.35 8.67
N ALA A 87 -19.30 -3.66 8.46
CA ALA A 87 -20.59 -4.33 8.21
C ALA A 87 -21.58 -4.04 9.35
#